data_AF-A0A7V3MJZ0-F1
#
_entry.id   AF-A0A7V3MJZ0-F1
#
_cell.length_a   1.000
_cell.length_b   1.000
_cell.length_c   1.000
_cell.angle_alpha   90.00
_cell.angle_beta   90.00
_cell.angle_gamma   90.00
#
_symmetry.space_group_name_H-M   'P 1'
#
loop_
_entity.id
_entity.type
_entity.pdbx_description
1 polymer ?
#
loop_
_entity_poly.entity_id
_entity_poly.type
_entity_poly.pdbx_seq_one_letter_code
_entity_poly.pdbx_strand_id
1 'polypeptide(L)'
;MVPHIKNYILAGADQVAIDAIAAKMMGFDPMDLKFLRLAHERGLGCANPSEIEVVGEDISDVNFHFHANMETFASRGQKLIYHGPLKPLENLLLRSCITPWSYYASRLYHDGFWYPIVGKPRVRAILRTEWGELFKSYGRTEA
;
A
#
# COMPACT_ATOMS: atom_id res chain seq x y z
N MET A 1 -2.87 6.93 3.86
CA MET A 1 -2.64 5.60 4.49
C MET A 1 -3.28 5.56 5.88
N VAL A 2 -3.82 4.41 6.29
CA VAL A 2 -4.22 4.11 7.68
C VAL A 2 -3.34 2.93 8.12
N PRO A 3 -2.52 3.07 9.18
CA PRO A 3 -1.70 1.96 9.66
C PRO A 3 -2.55 0.95 10.43
N HIS A 4 -2.28 -0.34 10.25
CA HIS A 4 -2.91 -1.44 10.98
C HIS A 4 -1.81 -2.33 11.57
N ILE A 5 -1.91 -2.63 12.86
CA ILE A 5 -0.97 -3.54 13.54
C ILE A 5 -1.54 -4.95 13.46
N LYS A 6 -0.77 -5.86 12.84
CA LYS A 6 -1.14 -7.27 12.68
C LYS A 6 -0.12 -8.23 13.30
N ASN A 7 1.13 -7.80 13.44
CA ASN A 7 2.22 -8.54 14.09
C ASN A 7 2.58 -9.89 13.44
N TYR A 8 2.40 -10.01 12.11
CA TYR A 8 2.85 -11.17 11.34
C TYR A 8 4.17 -10.85 10.62
N ILE A 9 5.03 -11.86 10.54
CA ILE A 9 6.21 -11.87 9.68
C ILE A 9 6.06 -13.06 8.74
N LEU A 10 6.13 -12.82 7.45
CA LEU A 10 6.15 -13.86 6.42
C LEU A 10 7.58 -13.99 5.89
N ALA A 11 8.05 -15.23 5.76
CA ALA A 11 9.37 -15.52 5.23
C ALA A 11 9.31 -16.79 4.37
N GLY A 12 10.06 -16.80 3.28
CA GLY A 12 10.09 -17.90 2.32
C GLY A 12 11.11 -17.65 1.21
N ALA A 13 11.45 -18.70 0.47
CA ALA A 13 12.35 -18.59 -0.69
C ALA A 13 11.59 -18.13 -1.95
N ASP A 14 10.31 -18.47 -2.06
CA ASP A 14 9.44 -18.05 -3.15
C ASP A 14 8.74 -16.73 -2.79
N GLN A 15 9.14 -15.65 -3.46
CA GLN A 15 8.59 -14.31 -3.24
C GLN A 15 7.13 -14.18 -3.69
N VAL A 16 6.74 -14.90 -4.75
CA VAL A 16 5.35 -14.90 -5.23
C VAL A 16 4.45 -15.57 -4.21
N ALA A 17 4.93 -16.66 -3.59
CA ALA A 17 4.19 -17.35 -2.53
C ALA A 17 4.00 -16.48 -1.29
N ILE A 18 5.03 -15.73 -0.87
CA ILE A 18 4.92 -14.79 0.24
C ILE A 18 3.85 -13.73 -0.04
N ASP A 19 3.90 -13.10 -1.22
CA ASP A 19 2.94 -12.05 -1.58
C ASP A 19 1.52 -12.61 -1.74
N ALA A 20 1.36 -13.85 -2.23
CA ALA A 20 0.08 -14.52 -2.34
C ALA A 20 -0.54 -14.81 -0.97
N ILE A 21 0.25 -15.33 -0.03
CA ILE A 21 -0.22 -15.53 1.35
C ILE A 21 -0.56 -14.19 2.02
N ALA A 22 0.27 -13.15 1.83
CA ALA A 22 -0.02 -11.81 2.32
C ALA A 22 -1.35 -11.27 1.76
N ALA A 23 -1.60 -11.44 0.45
CA ALA A 23 -2.84 -11.03 -0.19
C ALA A 23 -4.06 -11.77 0.37
N LYS A 24 -3.96 -13.11 0.55
CA LYS A 24 -5.01 -13.93 1.18
C LYS A 24 -5.31 -13.42 2.59
N MET A 25 -4.28 -13.22 3.42
CA MET A 25 -4.44 -12.72 4.80
C MET A 25 -5.05 -11.32 4.83
N MET A 26 -4.75 -10.47 3.84
CA MET A 26 -5.40 -9.16 3.69
C MET A 26 -6.88 -9.24 3.30
N GLY A 27 -7.36 -10.41 2.87
CA GLY A 27 -8.74 -10.66 2.45
C GLY A 27 -8.97 -10.55 0.95
N PHE A 28 -7.92 -10.63 0.14
CA PHE A 28 -7.99 -10.66 -1.32
C PHE A 28 -7.78 -12.07 -1.86
N ASP A 29 -8.34 -12.36 -3.03
CA ASP A 29 -7.93 -13.53 -3.81
C ASP A 29 -6.61 -13.23 -4.53
N PRO A 30 -5.52 -13.98 -4.27
CA PRO A 30 -4.24 -13.76 -4.96
C PRO A 30 -4.33 -13.91 -6.48
N MET A 31 -5.22 -14.75 -7.00
CA MET A 31 -5.37 -14.98 -8.43
C MET A 31 -6.15 -13.86 -9.14
N ASP A 32 -6.94 -13.08 -8.41
CA ASP A 32 -7.56 -11.85 -8.92
C ASP A 32 -6.53 -10.71 -9.07
N LEU A 33 -5.41 -10.78 -8.33
CA LEU A 33 -4.32 -9.82 -8.44
C LEU A 33 -3.47 -10.13 -9.68
N LYS A 34 -3.71 -9.35 -10.74
CA LYS A 34 -3.08 -9.54 -12.07
C LYS A 34 -1.58 -9.81 -12.02
N PHE A 35 -0.83 -9.10 -11.17
CA PHE A 35 0.63 -9.28 -11.09
C PHE A 35 1.04 -10.62 -10.48
N LEU A 36 0.31 -11.12 -9.47
CA LEU A 36 0.55 -12.44 -8.88
C LEU A 36 0.16 -13.55 -9.86
N ARG A 37 -1.04 -13.46 -10.44
CA ARG A 37 -1.50 -14.42 -11.44
C ARG A 37 -0.51 -14.52 -12.61
N LEU A 38 -0.05 -13.40 -13.15
CA LEU A 38 0.92 -13.40 -14.25
C LEU A 38 2.29 -13.96 -13.85
N ALA A 39 2.73 -13.77 -12.61
CA ALA A 39 3.98 -14.36 -12.12
C ALA A 39 3.85 -15.89 -12.02
N HIS A 40 2.73 -16.37 -11.50
CA HIS A 40 2.41 -17.79 -11.42
C HIS A 40 2.28 -18.46 -12.78
N GLU A 41 1.51 -17.88 -13.70
CA GLU A 41 1.36 -18.38 -15.08
C GLU A 41 2.68 -18.44 -15.85
N ARG A 42 3.68 -17.65 -15.45
CA ARG A 42 5.03 -17.65 -16.03
C ARG A 42 6.02 -18.55 -15.29
N GLY A 43 5.60 -19.25 -14.24
CA GLY A 43 6.47 -20.11 -13.45
C GLY A 43 7.54 -19.36 -12.65
N LEU A 44 7.31 -18.08 -12.33
CA LEU A 44 8.23 -17.27 -11.51
C LEU A 44 8.09 -17.55 -10.00
N GLY A 45 7.05 -18.30 -9.62
CA GLY A 45 6.72 -18.71 -8.26
C GLY A 45 5.26 -19.18 -8.17
N CYS A 46 4.82 -19.60 -7.00
CA CYS A 46 3.45 -20.07 -6.78
C CYS A 46 2.56 -18.95 -6.20
N ALA A 47 1.46 -18.61 -6.89
CA ALA A 47 0.47 -17.68 -6.35
C ALA A 47 -0.80 -18.36 -5.82
N ASN A 48 -0.98 -19.66 -6.07
CA ASN A 48 -2.16 -20.39 -5.64
C ASN A 48 -2.02 -20.82 -4.17
N PRO A 49 -2.82 -20.29 -3.22
CA PRO A 49 -2.65 -20.60 -1.80
C PRO A 49 -2.83 -22.08 -1.43
N SER A 50 -3.55 -22.86 -2.25
CA SER A 50 -3.70 -24.30 -1.99
C SER A 50 -2.44 -25.12 -2.30
N GLU A 51 -1.50 -24.53 -3.04
CA GLU A 51 -0.23 -25.16 -3.43
C GLU A 51 0.95 -24.66 -2.58
N ILE A 52 0.70 -23.71 -1.67
CA ILE A 52 1.72 -23.11 -0.81
C ILE A 52 1.68 -23.80 0.56
N GLU A 53 2.79 -24.40 0.96
CA GLU A 53 2.97 -24.91 2.32
C GLU A 53 3.23 -23.75 3.27
N VAL A 54 2.37 -23.59 4.28
CA VAL A 54 2.59 -22.64 5.38
C VAL A 54 3.12 -23.41 6.57
N VAL A 55 4.37 -23.13 6.93
CA VAL A 55 5.02 -23.69 8.12
C VAL A 55 4.96 -22.67 9.25
N GLY A 56 4.56 -23.11 10.44
CA GLY A 56 4.49 -22.27 11.64
C GLY A 56 3.06 -22.08 12.13
N GLU A 57 2.67 -20.82 12.36
CA GLU A 57 1.31 -20.48 12.82
C GLU A 57 0.26 -20.82 11.76
N ASP A 58 -0.86 -21.40 12.19
CA ASP A 58 -2.00 -21.65 11.30
C ASP A 58 -2.71 -20.34 10.98
N ILE A 59 -2.73 -19.99 9.70
CA ILE A 59 -3.34 -18.76 9.17
C ILE A 59 -4.65 -19.04 8.41
N SER A 60 -5.22 -20.24 8.52
CA SER A 60 -6.40 -20.66 7.75
C SER A 60 -7.59 -19.73 7.96
N ASP A 61 -7.79 -19.25 9.19
CA ASP A 61 -8.87 -18.35 9.59
C ASP A 61 -8.47 -16.86 9.55
N VAL A 62 -7.25 -16.54 9.11
CA VAL A 62 -6.77 -15.15 9.09
C VAL A 62 -7.30 -14.42 7.85
N ASN A 63 -8.17 -13.44 8.09
CA ASN A 63 -8.64 -12.49 7.10
C ASN A 63 -8.77 -11.09 7.71
N PHE A 64 -8.03 -10.12 7.18
CA PHE A 64 -8.03 -8.75 7.70
C PHE A 64 -9.14 -7.86 7.14
N HIS A 65 -9.91 -8.37 6.16
CA HIS A 65 -11.02 -7.67 5.52
C HIS A 65 -10.63 -6.28 4.99
N PHE A 66 -9.47 -6.18 4.34
CA PHE A 66 -9.05 -4.93 3.74
C PHE A 66 -9.83 -4.65 2.44
N HIS A 67 -9.96 -3.36 2.12
CA HIS A 67 -10.65 -2.91 0.92
C HIS A 67 -9.67 -2.29 -0.06
N ALA A 68 -9.69 -2.75 -1.31
CA ALA A 68 -8.79 -2.28 -2.36
C ALA A 68 -9.07 -0.85 -2.84
N ASN A 69 -10.32 -0.39 -2.75
CA ASN A 69 -10.79 0.83 -3.43
C ASN A 69 -10.89 2.05 -2.49
N MET A 70 -9.83 2.34 -1.73
CA MET A 70 -9.76 3.59 -0.96
C MET A 70 -9.13 4.71 -1.79
N GLU A 71 -9.96 5.50 -2.47
CA GLU A 71 -9.49 6.66 -3.21
C GLU A 71 -9.46 7.92 -2.34
N THR A 72 -8.38 8.70 -2.47
CA THR A 72 -8.31 10.06 -1.95
C THR A 72 -8.77 11.06 -2.99
N PHE A 73 -9.04 12.31 -2.60
CA PHE A 73 -9.35 13.39 -3.55
C PHE A 73 -8.25 13.55 -4.62
N ALA A 74 -6.98 13.55 -4.20
CA ALA A 74 -5.86 13.60 -5.13
C ALA A 74 -5.82 12.39 -6.07
N SER A 75 -6.05 11.17 -5.55
CA SER A 75 -6.10 9.96 -6.38
C SER A 75 -7.23 10.00 -7.41
N ARG A 76 -8.41 10.52 -7.04
CA ARG A 76 -9.53 10.72 -7.98
C ARG A 76 -9.14 11.69 -9.09
N GLY A 77 -8.54 12.82 -8.72
CA GLY A 77 -8.06 13.82 -9.68
C GLY A 77 -7.03 13.26 -10.65
N GLN A 78 -6.05 12.49 -10.15
CA GLN A 78 -5.07 11.80 -10.99
C GLN A 78 -5.73 10.79 -11.93
N LYS A 79 -6.68 9.98 -11.45
CA LYS A 79 -7.41 9.03 -12.31
C LYS A 79 -8.19 9.73 -13.41
N LEU A 80 -8.79 10.89 -13.14
CA LEU A 80 -9.47 11.69 -14.17
C LEU A 80 -8.51 12.14 -15.28
N ILE A 81 -7.27 12.49 -14.94
CA ILE A 81 -6.24 12.91 -15.91
C ILE A 81 -5.64 11.72 -16.65
N TYR A 82 -5.30 10.62 -15.97
CA TYR A 82 -4.59 9.50 -16.61
C TYR A 82 -5.50 8.50 -17.32
N HIS A 83 -6.74 8.33 -16.87
CA HIS A 83 -7.65 7.28 -17.33
C HIS A 83 -9.08 7.78 -17.57
N GLY A 84 -9.36 9.06 -17.30
CA GLY A 84 -10.70 9.63 -17.36
C GLY A 84 -10.88 10.70 -18.42
N PRO A 85 -11.91 11.55 -18.29
CA PRO A 85 -12.28 12.53 -19.32
C PRO A 85 -11.24 13.64 -19.52
N LEU A 86 -10.30 13.84 -18.58
CA LEU A 86 -9.24 14.84 -18.71
C LEU A 86 -7.99 14.29 -19.43
N LYS A 87 -8.02 13.03 -19.88
CA LYS A 87 -6.91 12.40 -20.64
C LYS A 87 -6.43 13.20 -21.85
N PRO A 88 -7.30 13.82 -22.68
CA PRO A 88 -6.84 14.64 -23.80
C PRO A 88 -5.98 15.84 -23.37
N LEU A 89 -6.14 16.31 -22.12
CA LEU A 89 -5.38 17.42 -21.56
C LEU A 89 -4.09 16.97 -20.86
N GLU A 90 -3.79 15.66 -20.77
CA GLU A 90 -2.61 15.15 -20.06
C GLU A 90 -1.33 15.81 -20.56
N ASN A 91 -1.13 15.90 -21.88
CA ASN A 91 0.10 16.46 -22.44
C ASN A 91 0.27 17.94 -22.10
N LEU A 92 -0.82 18.71 -22.14
CA LEU A 92 -0.79 20.11 -21.75
C LEU A 92 -0.50 20.22 -20.25
N LEU A 93 -1.27 19.53 -19.41
CA LEU A 93 -1.18 19.62 -17.96
C LEU A 93 0.12 19.07 -17.39
N LEU A 94 0.65 17.97 -17.93
CA LEU A 94 1.72 17.19 -17.30
C LEU A 94 2.99 17.08 -18.15
N ARG A 95 2.96 17.45 -19.44
CA ARG A 95 4.11 17.32 -20.36
C ARG A 95 4.40 18.60 -21.16
N SER A 96 4.19 19.76 -20.57
CA SER A 96 4.48 21.06 -21.21
C SER A 96 5.11 22.06 -20.24
N CYS A 97 5.29 23.30 -20.65
CA CYS A 97 5.86 24.35 -19.78
C CYS A 97 5.01 24.63 -18.54
N ILE A 98 3.71 24.28 -18.54
CA ILE A 98 2.86 24.49 -17.37
C ILE A 98 3.06 23.42 -16.29
N THR A 99 3.68 22.27 -16.59
CA THR A 99 3.86 21.13 -15.67
C THR A 99 4.22 21.48 -14.22
N PRO A 100 5.03 22.53 -13.92
CA PRO A 100 5.28 22.95 -12.54
C PRO A 100 4.03 23.16 -11.66
N TRP A 101 2.88 23.48 -12.25
CA TRP A 101 1.60 23.61 -11.50
C TRP A 101 1.26 22.31 -10.75
N SER A 102 1.56 21.14 -11.32
CA SER A 102 1.22 19.84 -10.75
C SER A 102 2.03 19.53 -9.48
N TYR A 103 3.30 19.94 -9.44
CA TYR A 103 4.13 19.85 -8.23
C TYR A 103 3.63 20.77 -7.13
N TYR A 104 3.23 22.00 -7.50
CA TYR A 104 2.66 22.95 -6.56
C TYR A 104 1.33 22.44 -5.98
N ALA A 105 0.42 21.95 -6.82
CA ALA A 105 -0.84 21.34 -6.40
C ALA A 105 -0.62 20.12 -5.50
N SER A 106 0.36 19.26 -5.82
CA SER A 106 0.75 18.13 -4.99
C SER A 106 1.24 18.57 -3.62
N ARG A 107 2.17 19.53 -3.55
CA ARG A 107 2.68 20.07 -2.29
C ARG A 107 1.58 20.70 -1.46
N LEU A 108 0.72 21.53 -2.06
CA LEU A 108 -0.41 22.13 -1.36
C LEU A 108 -1.34 21.07 -0.77
N TYR A 109 -1.67 20.03 -1.54
CA TYR A 109 -2.54 18.98 -1.06
C TYR A 109 -1.88 18.13 0.02
N HIS A 110 -0.66 17.64 -0.21
CA HIS A 110 0.01 16.72 0.71
C HIS A 110 0.55 17.41 1.96
N ASP A 111 1.30 18.49 1.80
CA ASP A 111 2.00 19.16 2.90
C ASP A 111 1.12 20.23 3.55
N GLY A 112 0.31 20.93 2.76
CA GLY A 112 -0.54 22.02 3.25
C GLY A 112 -1.86 21.54 3.88
N PHE A 113 -2.52 20.55 3.27
CA PHE A 113 -3.84 20.10 3.71
C PHE A 113 -3.81 18.72 4.37
N TRP A 114 -3.42 17.69 3.64
CA TRP A 114 -3.60 16.30 4.03
C TRP A 114 -2.75 15.92 5.24
N TYR A 115 -1.46 16.24 5.24
CA TYR A 115 -0.59 15.86 6.35
C TYR A 115 -0.96 16.58 7.65
N PRO A 116 -1.15 17.92 7.69
CA PRO A 116 -1.52 18.59 8.93
C PRO A 116 -2.85 18.13 9.52
N ILE A 117 -3.86 17.92 8.67
CA ILE A 117 -5.24 17.64 9.09
C ILE A 117 -5.47 16.14 9.31
N VAL A 118 -5.00 15.29 8.40
CA VAL A 118 -5.27 13.85 8.40
C VAL A 118 -4.06 13.04 8.83
N GLY A 119 -2.86 13.40 8.34
CA GLY A 119 -1.62 12.67 8.59
C GLY A 119 -1.16 12.76 10.05
N LYS A 120 -1.01 13.97 10.61
CA LYS A 120 -0.50 14.20 11.97
C LYS A 120 -1.31 13.49 13.05
N PRO A 121 -2.66 13.50 13.05
CA PRO A 121 -3.43 12.70 14.00
C PRO A 121 -3.13 11.20 13.90
N ARG A 122 -3.02 10.64 12.69
CA ARG A 122 -2.71 9.22 12.47
C ARG A 122 -1.30 8.87 12.92
N VAL A 123 -0.33 9.73 12.66
CA VAL A 123 1.05 9.58 13.15
C VAL A 123 1.07 9.60 14.69
N ARG A 124 0.38 10.56 15.33
CA ARG A 124 0.29 10.60 16.79
C ARG A 124 -0.39 9.36 17.38
N ALA A 125 -1.38 8.79 16.68
CA ALA A 125 -2.04 7.56 17.12
C ALA A 125 -1.09 6.35 17.05
N ILE A 126 -0.36 6.16 15.94
CA ILE A 126 0.56 5.02 15.81
C ILE A 126 1.77 5.16 16.74
N LEU A 127 2.24 6.38 17.04
CA LEU A 127 3.33 6.62 17.98
C LEU A 127 2.98 6.30 19.45
N ARG A 128 1.72 5.92 19.75
CA ARG A 128 1.28 5.50 21.09
C ARG A 128 1.16 3.97 21.23
N THR A 129 1.46 3.22 20.18
CA THR A 129 1.39 1.75 20.19
C THR A 129 2.75 1.16 20.55
N GLU A 130 2.81 -0.16 20.73
CA GLU A 130 4.06 -0.90 20.99
C GLU A 130 5.11 -0.62 19.90
N TRP A 131 4.71 -0.60 18.63
CA TRP A 131 5.59 -0.23 17.52
C TRP A 131 6.04 1.23 17.58
N GLY A 132 5.17 2.13 18.05
CA GLY A 132 5.52 3.52 18.28
C GLY A 132 6.56 3.71 19.40
N GLU A 133 6.42 2.97 20.50
CA GLU A 133 7.39 2.96 21.59
C GLU A 133 8.72 2.32 21.16
N LEU A 134 8.65 1.20 20.44
CA LEU A 134 9.83 0.56 19.86
C LEU A 134 10.57 1.54 18.92
N PHE A 135 9.84 2.23 18.03
CA PHE A 135 10.42 3.23 17.13
C PHE A 135 11.14 4.36 17.89
N LYS A 136 10.59 4.84 19.01
CA LYS A 136 11.25 5.86 19.85
C LYS A 136 12.54 5.36 20.49
N SER A 137 12.70 4.05 20.67
CA SER A 137 13.94 3.49 21.20
C SER A 137 15.09 3.58 20.20
N TYR A 138 14.81 3.47 18.89
CA TYR A 138 15.81 3.46 17.80
C TYR A 138 16.52 4.80 17.49
N GLY A 139 16.38 5.81 18.34
CA GLY A 139 17.08 7.10 18.21
C GLY A 139 17.77 7.56 19.49
N ARG A 140 17.72 6.77 20.57
CA ARG A 140 18.54 6.98 21.75
C ARG A 140 19.86 6.26 21.52
N THR A 141 20.85 6.94 20.94
CA THR A 141 22.23 6.60 21.30
C THR A 141 22.31 6.76 22.81
N GLU A 142 22.61 5.67 23.50
CA GLU A 142 22.85 5.66 24.95
C GLU A 142 23.75 6.86 25.30
N ALA A 143 23.30 7.67 26.26
CA ALA A 143 24.09 8.72 26.89
C ALA A 143 24.67 8.17 28.19
#